data_AF-A0A6G0SF94-F1
#
_entry.id   AF-A0A6G0SF94-F1
#
_cell.length_a   1.000
_cell.length_b   1.000
_cell.length_c   1.000
_cell.angle_alpha   90.00
_cell.angle_beta   90.00
_cell.angle_gamma   90.00
#
_symmetry.space_group_name_H-M   'P 1'
#
loop_
_entity.id
_entity.type
_entity.pdbx_description
1 polymer ?
#
loop_
_entity_poly.entity_id
_entity_poly.type
_entity_poly.pdbx_seq_one_letter_code
_entity_poly.pdbx_strand_id
1 'polypeptide(L)'
;MVSPANVFNPPLNQVDEENRCRYTSKRCDFPRSFKRNGELHRFCDYHRMKASINQRRVDQRRKVVQKAKRTLGISSLKTHR
;
A
#
# COMPACT_ATOMS: atom_id res chain seq x y z
N MET A 1 -9.45 -31.69 -43.16
CA MET A 1 -10.42 -30.93 -42.35
C MET A 1 -9.60 -30.18 -41.31
N VAL A 2 -9.27 -28.93 -41.59
CA VAL A 2 -8.28 -28.15 -40.84
C VAL A 2 -8.92 -27.54 -39.60
N SER A 3 -8.45 -27.96 -38.41
CA SER A 3 -8.43 -27.28 -37.11
C SER A 3 -9.77 -26.79 -36.50
N PRO A 4 -9.88 -26.80 -35.16
CA PRO A 4 -9.33 -25.67 -34.43
C PRO A 4 -8.55 -26.13 -33.21
N ALA A 5 -7.24 -25.92 -33.24
CA ALA A 5 -6.53 -25.72 -31.99
C ALA A 5 -7.09 -24.43 -31.38
N ASN A 6 -8.05 -24.55 -30.47
CA ASN A 6 -8.41 -23.46 -29.59
C ASN A 6 -7.27 -23.33 -28.57
N VAL A 7 -6.13 -22.83 -29.04
CA VAL A 7 -5.06 -22.32 -28.18
C VAL A 7 -5.66 -21.07 -27.56
N PHE A 8 -6.35 -21.26 -26.43
CA PHE A 8 -6.60 -20.14 -25.53
C PHE A 8 -5.21 -19.66 -25.11
N ASN A 9 -4.74 -18.63 -25.79
CA ASN A 9 -3.51 -17.95 -25.50
C ASN A 9 -3.86 -16.93 -24.41
N PRO A 10 -3.69 -17.22 -23.11
CA PRO A 10 -3.93 -16.22 -22.09
C PRO A 10 -2.93 -15.08 -22.33
N PRO A 11 -3.38 -13.82 -22.40
CA PRO A 11 -2.46 -12.71 -22.55
C PRO A 11 -1.50 -12.69 -21.35
N LEU A 12 -0.21 -12.92 -21.62
CA LEU A 12 0.91 -13.05 -20.67
C LEU A 12 1.20 -11.79 -19.83
N ASN A 13 0.24 -10.87 -19.69
CA ASN A 13 0.47 -9.58 -19.05
C ASN A 13 -0.68 -9.12 -18.15
N GLN A 14 -1.57 -10.04 -17.77
CA GLN A 14 -2.60 -9.77 -16.78
C GLN A 14 -2.11 -10.28 -15.44
N VAL A 15 -1.48 -9.42 -14.64
CA VAL A 15 -1.51 -9.63 -13.19
C VAL A 15 -3.00 -9.78 -12.85
N ASP A 16 -3.45 -10.88 -12.27
CA ASP A 16 -4.87 -11.03 -11.93
C ASP A 16 -5.34 -9.79 -11.16
N GLU A 17 -6.54 -9.26 -11.47
CA GLU A 17 -7.13 -8.12 -10.73
C GLU A 17 -7.00 -8.33 -9.21
N GLU A 18 -7.13 -9.57 -8.79
CA GLU A 18 -7.02 -9.96 -7.40
C GLU A 18 -5.62 -9.72 -6.83
N ASN A 19 -4.57 -9.96 -7.61
CA ASN A 19 -3.16 -9.87 -7.20
C ASN A 19 -2.52 -8.50 -7.41
N ARG A 20 -3.27 -7.52 -7.93
CA ARG A 20 -2.81 -6.15 -8.10
C ARG A 20 -2.73 -5.37 -6.78
N CYS A 21 -1.80 -4.42 -6.74
CA CYS A 21 -1.68 -3.45 -5.65
C CYS A 21 -2.98 -2.65 -5.47
N ARG A 22 -3.56 -2.68 -4.26
CA ARG A 22 -4.82 -1.97 -3.92
C ARG A 22 -4.60 -0.50 -3.55
N TYR A 23 -3.74 0.21 -4.29
CA TYR A 23 -3.52 1.65 -4.08
C TYR A 23 -4.73 2.44 -4.61
N THR A 24 -5.34 3.25 -3.76
CA THR A 24 -6.67 3.87 -4.04
C THR A 24 -6.60 5.13 -4.88
N SER A 25 -5.48 5.86 -4.87
CA SER A 25 -5.40 7.16 -5.57
C SER A 25 -5.14 7.01 -7.08
N LYS A 26 -4.28 6.07 -7.47
CA LYS A 26 -3.98 5.77 -8.87
C LYS A 26 -3.95 4.26 -9.07
N ARG A 27 -4.43 3.79 -10.21
CA ARG A 27 -4.29 2.38 -10.59
C ARG A 27 -2.81 1.99 -10.62
N CYS A 28 -2.51 0.83 -10.05
CA CYS A 28 -1.16 0.31 -9.92
C CYS A 28 -1.14 -1.11 -10.46
N ASP A 29 -0.38 -1.32 -11.52
CA ASP A 29 -0.31 -2.60 -12.24
C ASP A 29 0.72 -3.57 -11.63
N PHE A 30 1.45 -3.12 -10.61
CA PHE A 30 2.39 -3.97 -9.89
C PHE A 30 1.67 -4.96 -8.97
N PRO A 31 2.17 -6.20 -8.86
CA PRO A 31 1.59 -7.21 -7.98
C PRO A 31 1.75 -6.84 -6.50
N ARG A 32 0.89 -7.41 -5.65
CA ARG A 32 0.99 -7.33 -4.20
C ARG A 32 2.31 -7.99 -3.75
N SER A 33 3.00 -7.32 -2.84
CA SER A 33 4.22 -7.86 -2.22
C SER A 33 3.87 -8.96 -1.23
N PHE A 34 4.77 -9.92 -1.00
CA PHE A 34 4.59 -10.95 0.02
C PHE A 34 5.18 -10.52 1.36
N LYS A 35 4.49 -10.85 2.45
CA LYS A 35 5.04 -10.85 3.80
C LYS A 35 5.94 -12.08 4.00
N ARG A 36 6.78 -12.04 5.04
CA ARG A 36 7.62 -13.19 5.45
C ARG A 36 6.82 -14.44 5.84
N ASN A 37 5.56 -14.27 6.24
CA ASN A 37 4.65 -15.38 6.59
C ASN A 37 3.92 -15.98 5.36
N GLY A 38 4.23 -15.52 4.14
CA GLY A 38 3.58 -15.98 2.91
C GLY A 38 2.27 -15.27 2.56
N GLU A 39 1.74 -14.40 3.42
CA GLU A 39 0.53 -13.62 3.10
C GLU A 39 0.84 -12.44 2.17
N LEU A 40 -0.12 -12.11 1.30
CA LEU A 40 -0.02 -10.93 0.45
C LEU A 40 -0.25 -9.63 1.24
N HIS A 41 0.66 -8.67 1.07
CA HIS A 41 0.43 -7.29 1.46
C HIS A 41 -0.69 -6.66 0.62
N ARG A 42 -1.31 -5.60 1.15
CA ARG A 42 -2.32 -4.82 0.40
C ARG A 42 -1.72 -4.05 -0.80
N PHE A 43 -0.41 -3.78 -0.76
CA PHE A 43 0.30 -2.93 -1.72
C PHE A 43 1.48 -3.68 -2.37
N CYS A 44 1.92 -3.20 -3.53
CA CYS A 44 3.21 -3.59 -4.11
C CYS A 44 4.38 -3.04 -3.28
N ASP A 45 5.60 -3.52 -3.54
CA ASP A 45 6.80 -3.10 -2.81
C ASP A 45 7.05 -1.59 -2.89
N TYR A 46 6.86 -1.00 -4.06
CA TYR A 46 7.00 0.44 -4.26
C TYR A 46 6.06 1.23 -3.33
N HIS A 47 4.78 0.90 -3.32
CA HIS A 47 3.79 1.59 -2.48
C HIS A 47 3.96 1.26 -1.01
N ARG A 48 4.41 0.05 -0.66
CA ARG A 48 4.77 -0.33 0.71
C ARG A 48 5.90 0.55 1.24
N MET A 49 6.98 0.74 0.48
CA MET A 49 8.07 1.63 0.85
C MET A 49 7.61 3.08 0.98
N LYS A 50 6.82 3.58 0.02
CA LYS A 50 6.28 4.94 0.05
C LYS A 50 5.38 5.17 1.26
N ALA A 51 4.58 4.17 1.64
CA ALA A 51 3.76 4.22 2.84
C ALA A 51 4.63 4.31 4.11
N SER A 52 5.70 3.53 4.22
CA SER A 52 6.63 3.62 5.36
C SER A 52 7.29 5.00 5.48
N ILE A 53 7.72 5.59 4.37
CA ILE A 53 8.27 6.95 4.35
C ILE A 53 7.22 7.97 4.79
N ASN A 54 6.00 7.85 4.28
CA ASN A 54 4.90 8.74 4.64
C ASN A 54 4.54 8.61 6.14
N GLN A 55 4.49 7.39 6.68
CA GLN A 55 4.28 7.16 8.11
C GLN A 55 5.37 7.85 8.94
N ARG A 56 6.65 7.66 8.59
CA ARG A 56 7.77 8.32 9.28
C ARG A 56 7.63 9.84 9.26
N ARG A 57 7.27 10.44 8.11
CA ARG A 57 7.04 11.88 7.97
C ARG A 57 5.87 12.37 8.83
N VAL A 58 4.75 11.64 8.84
CA VAL A 58 3.58 11.98 9.66
C VAL A 58 3.92 11.90 11.14
N ASP A 59 4.64 10.87 11.57
CA ASP A 59 5.03 10.69 12.97
C ASP A 59 6.04 11.74 13.42
N GLN A 60 6.99 12.14 12.57
CA GLN A 60 7.89 13.26 12.85
C GLN A 60 7.10 14.56 13.07
N ARG A 61 6.13 14.86 12.20
CA ARG A 61 5.25 16.04 12.35
C ARG A 61 4.44 15.97 13.64
N ARG A 62 3.86 14.81 13.96
CA ARG A 62 3.13 14.58 15.22
C ARG A 62 4.02 14.84 16.44
N LYS A 63 5.27 14.36 16.43
CA LYS A 63 6.24 14.60 17.52
C LYS A 63 6.54 16.09 17.71
N VAL A 64 6.76 16.84 16.63
CA VAL A 64 6.99 18.30 16.70
C VAL A 64 5.77 19.02 17.27
N VAL A 65 4.58 18.74 16.75
CA VAL A 65 3.32 19.33 17.24
C VAL A 65 3.09 18.96 18.71
N GLN A 66 3.35 17.72 19.10
CA GLN A 66 3.20 17.29 20.50
C GLN A 66 4.19 18.00 21.43
N LYS A 67 5.45 18.21 20.99
CA LYS A 67 6.43 18.98 21.75
C LYS A 67 5.97 20.43 21.91
N ALA A 68 5.50 21.07 20.83
CA ALA A 68 4.97 22.43 20.87
C ALA A 68 3.74 22.55 21.78
N LYS A 69 2.81 21.60 21.73
CA LYS A 69 1.65 21.55 22.65
C LYS A 69 2.09 21.43 24.11
N ARG A 70 3.10 20.61 24.40
CA ARG A 70 3.66 20.47 25.75
C ARG A 70 4.33 21.75 26.23
N THR A 71 5.10 22.44 25.38
CA THR A 71 5.72 23.72 25.76
C THR A 71 4.70 24.82 26.00
N LEU A 72 3.56 24.78 25.29
CA LEU A 72 2.46 25.72 25.46
C LEU A 72 1.46 25.33 26.56
N GLY A 73 1.69 24.22 27.28
CA GLY A 73 0.78 23.75 28.34
C GLY A 73 -0.58 23.26 27.84
N ILE A 74 -0.73 22.97 26.55
CA ILE A 74 -2.00 22.56 25.96
C ILE A 74 -2.14 21.03 26.12
N SER A 75 -2.93 20.60 27.10
CA SER A 75 -3.29 19.20 27.33
C SER A 75 -4.06 18.66 26.13
N SER A 76 -3.45 17.76 25.35
CA SER A 76 -4.13 17.15 24.20
C SER A 76 -5.22 16.21 24.71
N LEU A 77 -6.50 16.57 24.50
CA LEU A 77 -7.63 15.65 24.69
C LEU A 77 -7.35 14.36 23.92
N LYS A 78 -7.37 13.21 24.60
CA LYS A 78 -7.24 11.89 23.97
C LYS A 78 -8.49 11.64 23.15
N THR A 79 -8.46 11.91 21.84
CA THR A 79 -9.42 11.33 20.92
C THR A 79 -9.18 9.83 20.86
N HIS A 80 -10.06 9.06 21.49
CA HIS A 80 -10.24 7.64 21.18
C HIS A 80 -10.55 7.53 19.69
N ARG A 81 -9.75 6.75 18.97
CA ARG A 81 -10.04 6.31 17.61
C ARG A 81 -10.23 4.80 17.65
#